data_AF-A0A1H6S3T4-F1
#
_entry.id   AF-A0A1H6S3T4-F1
#
_cell.length_a   1.000
_cell.length_b   1.000
_cell.length_c   1.000
_cell.angle_alpha   90.00
_cell.angle_beta   90.00
_cell.angle_gamma   90.00
#
_symmetry.space_group_name_H-M   'P 1'
#
loop_
_entity.id
_entity.type
_entity.pdbx_description
1 polymer ?
#
loop_
_entity_poly.entity_id
_entity_poly.type
_entity_poly.pdbx_seq_one_letter_code
_entity_poly.pdbx_strand_id
1 'polypeptide(L)'
;MDTLQLTNESTTIIENNGSNEESTLVLQRVNCPSNDNVINEIILPSKINGMIPNEVVSKPLFIPKPFIEANTSEIGLHTLKNECVIPVFSKDNERTIAHQEFIDIALESALKVFPHHSFDAPEIRVSHQIKGRTPDAIQKNVKDLLDHERTQYFERMAFIIRIPSIVETINGNEIALCLGGVRSYNLENLYNKKTIEKFKFFIGFQVKVCCNLAVSSDGFVEEMRVSSYQELESKILEVLQNFNAEKQLAQMKQLSEYSLTEHQFATLLGRTRLYQHLPKKDKVDVPFLSFNDGQLNSIAKDYYEDTSFSRNENGDINLWNVYNLFTQANKSSYIDTFLDRNVNAFNFSNSLLKTLNGSSNYHWFLS
;
A
#
# COMPACT_ATOMS: atom_id res chain seq x y z
N MET A 1 -2.53 -1.33 54.25
CA MET A 1 -3.19 -2.55 54.79
C MET A 1 -4.54 -2.68 54.11
N ASP A 2 -4.58 -2.76 52.78
CA ASP A 2 -4.16 -3.88 51.93
C ASP A 2 -4.95 -5.16 52.21
N THR A 3 -5.86 -5.50 51.31
CA THR A 3 -5.82 -6.81 50.65
C THR A 3 -6.44 -6.68 49.25
N LEU A 4 -5.58 -6.79 48.24
CA LEU A 4 -5.91 -7.02 46.84
C LEU A 4 -6.46 -8.44 46.65
N GLN A 5 -7.46 -8.63 45.78
CA GLN A 5 -7.74 -9.92 45.14
C GLN A 5 -7.95 -9.73 43.63
N LEU A 6 -6.85 -10.01 42.92
CA LEU A 6 -6.70 -10.72 41.64
C LEU A 6 -7.86 -10.69 40.64
N THR A 7 -7.67 -9.92 39.56
CA THR A 7 -8.33 -10.13 38.26
C THR A 7 -7.52 -11.14 37.45
N ASN A 8 -8.18 -12.21 36.99
CA ASN A 8 -7.59 -13.24 36.11
C ASN A 8 -7.32 -12.66 34.72
N GLU A 9 -6.04 -12.53 34.36
CA GLU A 9 -5.57 -12.23 33.00
C GLU A 9 -5.29 -13.56 32.25
N SER A 10 -5.87 -13.73 31.05
CA SER A 10 -5.68 -14.93 30.22
C SER A 10 -4.60 -14.70 29.14
N THR A 11 -3.56 -15.54 29.15
CA THR A 11 -2.27 -15.37 28.45
C THR A 11 -2.08 -16.38 27.31
N THR A 12 -1.88 -15.94 26.06
CA THR A 12 -1.82 -16.83 24.88
C THR A 12 -0.39 -17.08 24.40
N ILE A 13 -0.04 -18.30 23.96
CA ILE A 13 1.31 -18.68 23.48
C ILE A 13 1.28 -19.26 22.05
N ILE A 14 2.27 -18.93 21.22
CA ILE A 14 2.48 -19.45 19.86
C ILE A 14 3.75 -20.33 19.80
N GLU A 15 3.67 -21.52 19.18
CA GLU A 15 4.82 -22.35 18.82
C GLU A 15 5.24 -22.12 17.35
N ASN A 16 6.54 -21.93 17.12
CA ASN A 16 7.12 -21.78 15.79
C ASN A 16 7.78 -23.10 15.38
N ASN A 17 7.29 -23.75 14.31
CA ASN A 17 7.93 -24.93 13.75
C ASN A 17 9.12 -24.52 12.88
N GLY A 18 10.27 -24.31 13.52
CA GLY A 18 11.55 -24.13 12.83
C GLY A 18 12.63 -23.48 13.68
N SER A 19 13.69 -24.23 13.95
CA SER A 19 14.96 -23.89 14.64
C SER A 19 14.91 -23.75 16.17
N ASN A 20 15.75 -24.57 16.82
CA ASN A 20 15.98 -24.64 18.26
C ASN A 20 16.50 -23.31 18.82
N GLU A 21 15.64 -22.54 19.45
CA GLU A 21 15.93 -21.69 20.61
C GLU A 21 14.59 -21.30 21.26
N GLU A 22 14.31 -21.85 22.44
CA GLU A 22 13.08 -21.61 23.21
C GLU A 22 12.91 -20.11 23.52
N SER A 23 11.95 -19.45 22.88
CA SER A 23 11.46 -18.14 23.32
C SER A 23 9.97 -17.97 23.02
N THR A 24 9.19 -17.91 24.10
CA THR A 24 7.72 -17.88 24.16
C THR A 24 7.19 -16.46 23.90
N LEU A 25 6.31 -16.29 22.90
CA LEU A 25 5.56 -15.04 22.68
C LEU A 25 4.24 -15.06 23.47
N VAL A 26 3.91 -13.95 24.13
CA VAL A 26 2.62 -13.72 24.80
C VAL A 26 1.71 -12.90 23.86
N LEU A 27 0.40 -13.14 23.81
CA LEU A 27 -0.60 -12.28 23.14
C LEU A 27 -1.86 -12.12 24.02
N GLN A 28 -2.46 -10.92 24.00
CA GLN A 28 -3.64 -10.56 24.81
C GLN A 28 -4.88 -10.25 23.94
N ARG A 29 -6.08 -10.60 24.45
CA ARG A 29 -7.39 -10.30 23.84
C ARG A 29 -8.05 -9.16 24.64
N VAL A 30 -8.53 -8.10 23.99
CA VAL A 30 -9.31 -7.02 24.64
C VAL A 30 -10.61 -6.79 23.88
N ASN A 31 -11.74 -6.84 24.58
CA ASN A 31 -13.06 -6.48 24.05
C ASN A 31 -13.24 -4.95 24.04
N CYS A 32 -13.59 -4.39 22.90
CA CYS A 32 -14.09 -3.01 22.81
C CYS A 32 -15.58 -2.95 23.19
N PRO A 33 -16.05 -1.90 23.89
CA PRO A 33 -17.45 -1.76 24.28
C PRO A 33 -18.33 -1.36 23.08
N SER A 34 -19.38 -2.13 22.84
CA SER A 34 -20.44 -1.85 21.84
C SER A 34 -21.43 -0.82 22.40
N ASN A 35 -21.66 0.27 21.66
CA ASN A 35 -22.83 1.11 21.85
C ASN A 35 -23.96 0.58 20.96
N ASP A 36 -24.91 -0.12 21.57
CA ASP A 36 -26.15 -0.55 20.93
C ASP A 36 -27.06 0.65 20.70
N ASN A 37 -27.39 0.95 19.44
CA ASN A 37 -28.59 1.71 19.10
C ASN A 37 -29.35 0.99 17.99
N VAL A 38 -30.58 0.64 18.38
CA VAL A 38 -31.63 -0.12 17.70
C VAL A 38 -31.93 0.41 16.29
N ILE A 39 -31.94 -0.48 15.29
CA ILE A 39 -32.61 -0.25 13.99
C ILE A 39 -33.79 -1.22 13.89
N ASN A 40 -34.98 -0.66 13.77
CA ASN A 40 -36.25 -1.36 13.57
C ASN A 40 -36.26 -2.09 12.21
N GLU A 41 -36.62 -3.38 12.23
CA GLU A 41 -36.98 -4.17 11.05
C GLU A 41 -38.20 -3.56 10.35
N ILE A 42 -38.08 -3.25 9.06
CA ILE A 42 -39.23 -2.96 8.19
C ILE A 42 -39.48 -4.18 7.30
N ILE A 43 -40.66 -4.76 7.50
CA ILE A 43 -41.21 -5.89 6.75
C ILE A 43 -41.57 -5.45 5.32
N LEU A 44 -41.07 -6.14 4.30
CA LEU A 44 -41.47 -5.98 2.91
C LEU A 44 -42.67 -6.89 2.57
N PRO A 45 -43.80 -6.37 2.05
CA PRO A 45 -44.82 -7.20 1.44
C PRO A 45 -44.57 -7.40 -0.06
N SER A 46 -45.11 -8.51 -0.55
CA SER A 46 -44.83 -9.14 -1.84
C SER A 46 -45.75 -8.66 -2.98
N LYS A 47 -45.19 -8.73 -4.21
CA LYS A 47 -45.82 -8.86 -5.55
C LYS A 47 -46.72 -7.75 -6.08
N ILE A 48 -46.28 -7.11 -7.17
CA ILE A 48 -47.14 -6.76 -8.33
C ILE A 48 -46.33 -6.95 -9.63
N ASN A 49 -46.85 -7.75 -10.57
CA ASN A 49 -46.39 -7.90 -11.95
C ASN A 49 -47.00 -6.80 -12.84
N GLY A 50 -46.22 -6.22 -13.75
CA GLY A 50 -46.68 -5.32 -14.83
C GLY A 50 -45.58 -5.06 -15.87
N MET A 51 -45.96 -5.09 -17.16
CA MET A 51 -45.14 -5.27 -18.38
C MET A 51 -44.47 -4.00 -18.98
N ILE A 52 -43.25 -4.18 -19.56
CA ILE A 52 -42.59 -3.51 -20.75
C ILE A 52 -41.92 -2.11 -20.54
N PRO A 53 -40.83 -1.67 -21.25
CA PRO A 53 -39.94 -2.29 -22.27
C PRO A 53 -38.41 -2.23 -21.98
N ASN A 54 -37.65 -2.87 -22.88
CA ASN A 54 -36.20 -2.87 -23.11
C ASN A 54 -35.42 -1.55 -22.88
N GLU A 55 -34.25 -1.73 -22.25
CA GLU A 55 -32.92 -1.11 -22.51
C GLU A 55 -32.25 -0.60 -21.23
N VAL A 56 -31.32 -1.39 -20.69
CA VAL A 56 -30.01 -0.87 -20.29
C VAL A 56 -29.01 -1.98 -20.57
N VAL A 57 -28.27 -1.85 -21.68
CA VAL A 57 -26.98 -2.56 -21.81
C VAL A 57 -26.12 -2.02 -20.68
N SER A 58 -26.05 -2.77 -19.58
CA SER A 58 -25.13 -2.47 -18.50
C SER A 58 -23.73 -2.50 -19.09
N LYS A 59 -23.10 -1.33 -19.24
CA LYS A 59 -21.65 -1.24 -19.37
C LYS A 59 -21.05 -2.17 -18.31
N PRO A 60 -20.06 -3.02 -18.63
CA PRO A 60 -19.44 -3.83 -17.59
C PRO A 60 -18.98 -2.87 -16.48
N LEU A 61 -19.42 -3.13 -15.24
CA LEU A 61 -18.88 -2.42 -14.08
C LEU A 61 -17.37 -2.59 -14.20
N PHE A 62 -16.65 -1.50 -14.45
CA PHE A 62 -15.21 -1.48 -14.35
C PHE A 62 -14.89 -1.83 -12.90
N ILE A 63 -14.47 -3.07 -12.67
CA ILE A 63 -13.95 -3.51 -11.37
C ILE A 63 -12.54 -2.92 -11.30
N PRO A 64 -12.28 -1.97 -10.40
CA PRO A 64 -10.95 -1.38 -10.27
C PRO A 64 -9.95 -2.50 -9.99
N LYS A 65 -8.82 -2.51 -10.70
CA LYS A 65 -7.71 -3.39 -10.35
C LYS A 65 -7.17 -2.97 -8.99
N PRO A 66 -6.72 -3.91 -8.15
CA PRO A 66 -6.16 -3.55 -6.85
C PRO A 66 -4.89 -2.71 -7.04
N PHE A 67 -4.59 -1.83 -6.08
CA PHE A 67 -3.40 -0.97 -6.19
C PHE A 67 -2.09 -1.76 -6.09
N ILE A 68 -2.13 -2.98 -5.51
CA ILE A 68 -1.03 -3.94 -5.44
C ILE A 68 -1.59 -5.36 -5.64
N GLU A 69 -0.89 -6.18 -6.42
CA GLU A 69 -1.39 -7.48 -6.87
C GLU A 69 -0.62 -8.65 -6.23
N ALA A 70 0.71 -8.65 -6.37
CA ALA A 70 1.51 -9.83 -6.05
C ALA A 70 1.49 -10.22 -4.57
N ASN A 71 1.18 -11.48 -4.31
CA ASN A 71 1.25 -12.11 -2.97
C ASN A 71 0.43 -11.39 -1.90
N THR A 72 -0.67 -10.74 -2.29
CA THR A 72 -1.59 -10.08 -1.37
C THR A 72 -3.01 -10.60 -1.50
N SER A 73 -3.77 -10.52 -0.41
CA SER A 73 -5.22 -10.73 -0.38
C SER A 73 -5.94 -9.47 0.09
N GLU A 74 -7.14 -9.24 -0.42
CA GLU A 74 -8.02 -8.18 0.06
C GLU A 74 -8.57 -8.52 1.45
N ILE A 75 -8.74 -7.52 2.30
CA ILE A 75 -9.41 -7.66 3.58
C ILE A 75 -10.21 -6.40 3.92
N GLY A 76 -11.37 -6.56 4.56
CA GLY A 76 -12.15 -5.43 5.05
C GLY A 76 -11.64 -4.90 6.39
N LEU A 77 -11.83 -3.60 6.63
CA LEU A 77 -11.49 -2.98 7.93
C LEU A 77 -12.22 -3.65 9.11
N HIS A 78 -13.48 -4.06 8.90
CA HIS A 78 -14.26 -4.80 9.89
C HIS A 78 -13.60 -6.12 10.29
N THR A 79 -13.13 -6.91 9.31
CA THR A 79 -12.43 -8.18 9.56
C THR A 79 -11.13 -7.96 10.31
N LEU A 80 -10.35 -6.91 9.97
CA LEU A 80 -9.16 -6.55 10.73
C LEU A 80 -9.48 -6.17 12.20
N LYS A 81 -10.59 -5.46 12.43
CA LYS A 81 -11.01 -5.04 13.77
C LYS A 81 -11.52 -6.21 14.63
N ASN A 82 -12.28 -7.13 14.04
CA ASN A 82 -13.07 -8.10 14.79
C ASN A 82 -12.52 -9.54 14.76
N GLU A 83 -11.73 -9.89 13.75
CA GLU A 83 -11.27 -11.26 13.52
C GLU A 83 -9.74 -11.43 13.62
N CYS A 84 -8.99 -10.33 13.76
CA CYS A 84 -7.54 -10.38 13.90
C CYS A 84 -7.10 -10.03 15.33
N VAL A 85 -6.15 -10.81 15.86
CA VAL A 85 -5.48 -10.48 17.13
C VAL A 85 -4.37 -9.45 16.90
N ILE A 86 -4.02 -8.71 17.95
CA ILE A 86 -2.99 -7.67 17.90
C ILE A 86 -1.69 -8.22 18.48
N PRO A 87 -0.58 -8.22 17.71
CA PRO A 87 0.73 -8.58 18.23
C PRO A 87 1.18 -7.69 19.40
N VAL A 88 1.87 -8.27 20.37
CA VAL A 88 2.44 -7.56 21.52
C VAL A 88 3.94 -7.87 21.67
N PHE A 89 4.65 -7.00 22.37
CA PHE A 89 6.04 -7.18 22.76
C PHE A 89 6.12 -8.17 23.93
N SER A 90 6.79 -9.29 23.73
CA SER A 90 6.72 -10.43 24.67
C SER A 90 7.36 -10.19 26.04
N LYS A 91 8.35 -9.29 26.17
CA LYS A 91 9.06 -9.08 27.44
C LYS A 91 8.31 -8.20 28.44
N ASP A 92 7.49 -7.28 27.96
CA ASP A 92 6.72 -6.33 28.76
C ASP A 92 5.20 -6.41 28.49
N ASN A 93 4.79 -7.30 27.59
CA ASN A 93 3.40 -7.53 27.19
C ASN A 93 2.71 -6.26 26.64
N GLU A 94 3.49 -5.31 26.11
CA GLU A 94 2.94 -4.08 25.58
C GLU A 94 2.40 -4.26 24.16
N ARG A 95 1.21 -3.74 23.89
CA ARG A 95 0.59 -3.80 22.55
C ARG A 95 1.34 -2.95 21.53
N THR A 96 1.47 -3.49 20.32
CA THR A 96 1.83 -2.73 19.13
C THR A 96 0.70 -1.79 18.73
N ILE A 97 1.00 -0.77 17.92
CA ILE A 97 -0.04 -0.06 17.16
C ILE A 97 -0.51 -0.99 16.05
N ALA A 98 -1.80 -1.34 16.08
CA ALA A 98 -2.39 -2.31 15.17
C ALA A 98 -2.62 -1.75 13.75
N HIS A 99 -2.80 -2.64 12.79
CA HIS A 99 -3.11 -2.27 11.41
C HIS A 99 -4.34 -1.35 11.28
N GLN A 100 -5.44 -1.72 11.90
CA GLN A 100 -6.68 -0.94 11.91
C GLN A 100 -6.50 0.41 12.59
N GLU A 101 -5.69 0.49 13.64
CA GLU A 101 -5.44 1.73 14.37
C GLU A 101 -4.61 2.69 13.51
N PHE A 102 -3.62 2.18 12.78
CA PHE A 102 -2.88 2.99 11.80
C PHE A 102 -3.78 3.54 10.68
N ILE A 103 -4.70 2.71 10.16
CA ILE A 103 -5.67 3.15 9.14
C ILE A 103 -6.60 4.23 9.69
N ASP A 104 -7.14 4.03 10.90
CA ASP A 104 -8.05 4.99 11.55
C ASP A 104 -7.33 6.32 11.80
N ILE A 105 -6.11 6.31 12.34
CA ILE A 105 -5.32 7.53 12.57
C ILE A 105 -5.03 8.26 11.26
N ALA A 106 -4.66 7.52 10.21
CA ALA A 106 -4.42 8.13 8.89
C ALA A 106 -5.68 8.79 8.32
N LEU A 107 -6.85 8.13 8.44
CA LEU A 107 -8.13 8.69 8.01
C LEU A 107 -8.51 9.94 8.82
N GLU A 108 -8.39 9.87 10.15
CA GLU A 108 -8.68 11.00 11.05
C GLU A 108 -7.78 12.19 10.77
N SER A 109 -6.48 11.94 10.52
CA SER A 109 -5.51 12.97 10.16
C SER A 109 -5.86 13.61 8.82
N ALA A 110 -6.27 12.81 7.83
CA ALA A 110 -6.70 13.30 6.54
C ALA A 110 -7.98 14.13 6.62
N LEU A 111 -8.96 13.73 7.43
CA LEU A 111 -10.19 14.50 7.67
C LEU A 111 -9.91 15.87 8.30
N LYS A 112 -8.86 16.00 9.10
CA LYS A 112 -8.42 17.30 9.66
C LYS A 112 -7.84 18.22 8.60
N VAL A 113 -7.07 17.68 7.64
CA VAL A 113 -6.44 18.46 6.57
C VAL A 113 -7.41 18.77 5.42
N PHE A 114 -8.35 17.86 5.13
CA PHE A 114 -9.31 17.96 4.04
C PHE A 114 -10.77 17.88 4.54
N PRO A 115 -11.21 18.81 5.41
CA PRO A 115 -12.49 18.70 6.14
C PRO A 115 -13.74 18.80 5.25
N HIS A 116 -13.61 19.30 4.02
CA HIS A 116 -14.72 19.50 3.09
C HIS A 116 -14.75 18.48 1.95
N HIS A 117 -13.89 17.47 2.01
CA HIS A 117 -13.76 16.44 0.99
C HIS A 117 -14.38 15.11 1.44
N SER A 118 -14.87 14.35 0.46
CA SER A 118 -15.34 12.99 0.68
C SER A 118 -14.19 12.00 0.58
N PHE A 119 -14.27 10.92 1.34
CA PHE A 119 -13.29 9.84 1.35
C PHE A 119 -13.96 8.52 1.02
N ASP A 120 -13.32 7.71 0.19
CA ASP A 120 -13.74 6.33 -0.02
C ASP A 120 -13.40 5.47 1.20
N ALA A 121 -14.08 4.33 1.33
CA ALA A 121 -13.66 3.31 2.29
C ALA A 121 -12.21 2.85 2.00
N PRO A 122 -11.38 2.59 3.02
CA PRO A 122 -10.01 2.14 2.81
C PRO A 122 -9.96 0.83 2.01
N GLU A 123 -9.15 0.80 0.95
CA GLU A 123 -8.78 -0.44 0.26
C GLU A 123 -7.56 -1.03 0.96
N ILE A 124 -7.66 -2.27 1.43
CA ILE A 124 -6.64 -2.87 2.29
C ILE A 124 -6.17 -4.20 1.69
N ARG A 125 -4.85 -4.37 1.63
CA ARG A 125 -4.16 -5.54 1.09
C ARG A 125 -3.21 -6.09 2.14
N VAL A 126 -3.33 -7.36 2.44
CA VAL A 126 -2.52 -8.05 3.46
C VAL A 126 -1.74 -9.20 2.86
N SER A 127 -0.64 -9.59 3.52
CA SER A 127 0.10 -10.79 3.17
C SER A 127 0.65 -11.47 4.42
N HIS A 128 1.09 -12.72 4.28
CA HIS A 128 1.68 -13.52 5.35
C HIS A 128 0.74 -13.65 6.56
N GLN A 129 -0.33 -14.42 6.36
CA GLN A 129 -1.27 -14.76 7.41
C GLN A 129 -0.56 -15.65 8.44
N ILE A 130 -0.54 -15.19 9.69
CA ILE A 130 -0.06 -15.94 10.84
C ILE A 130 -1.28 -16.50 11.56
N LYS A 131 -1.30 -17.83 11.74
CA LYS A 131 -2.38 -18.53 12.44
C LYS A 131 -1.88 -18.95 13.82
N GLY A 132 -2.57 -18.51 14.85
CA GLY A 132 -2.32 -18.84 16.24
C GLY A 132 -3.45 -19.65 16.87
N ARG A 133 -3.36 -19.82 18.18
CA ARG A 133 -4.36 -20.50 19.03
C ARG A 133 -4.69 -19.60 20.21
N THR A 134 -5.76 -19.87 20.94
CA THR A 134 -6.05 -19.27 22.25
C THR A 134 -5.23 -19.92 23.37
N PRO A 135 -5.09 -19.28 24.55
CA PRO A 135 -4.35 -19.82 25.70
C PRO A 135 -4.76 -21.25 26.05
N ASP A 136 -6.07 -21.47 26.10
CA ASP A 136 -6.67 -22.70 26.60
C ASP A 136 -6.52 -23.87 25.61
N ALA A 137 -6.06 -23.58 24.39
CA ALA A 137 -5.96 -24.53 23.28
C ALA A 137 -4.52 -24.75 22.79
N ILE A 138 -3.50 -24.25 23.51
CA ILE A 138 -2.08 -24.37 23.12
C ILE A 138 -1.70 -25.83 22.85
N GLN A 139 -2.07 -26.75 23.75
CA GLN A 139 -1.72 -28.18 23.66
C GLN A 139 -2.59 -28.97 22.67
N LYS A 140 -3.62 -28.36 22.08
CA LYS A 140 -4.48 -29.06 21.10
C LYS A 140 -3.79 -29.13 19.74
N ASN A 141 -3.87 -30.27 19.07
CA ASN A 141 -3.39 -30.38 17.69
C ASN A 141 -4.24 -29.48 16.77
N VAL A 142 -3.65 -29.04 15.65
CA VAL A 142 -4.33 -28.16 14.68
C VAL A 142 -5.70 -28.71 14.22
N LYS A 143 -5.82 -30.02 14.08
CA LYS A 143 -7.06 -30.70 13.65
C LYS A 143 -8.17 -30.67 14.71
N ASP A 144 -7.80 -30.52 15.98
CA ASP A 144 -8.70 -30.59 17.13
C ASP A 144 -9.11 -29.19 17.64
N LEU A 145 -8.59 -28.13 17.00
CA LEU A 145 -8.94 -26.74 17.32
C LEU A 145 -10.34 -26.39 16.84
N LEU A 146 -11.15 -25.91 17.77
CA LEU A 146 -12.43 -25.27 17.47
C LEU A 146 -12.19 -23.88 16.86
N ASP A 147 -13.17 -23.36 16.11
CA ASP A 147 -12.98 -22.10 15.39
C ASP A 147 -12.74 -20.90 16.32
N HIS A 148 -13.37 -20.87 17.50
CA HIS A 148 -13.14 -19.82 18.50
C HIS A 148 -11.77 -19.90 19.19
N GLU A 149 -11.09 -21.04 19.04
CA GLU A 149 -9.73 -21.28 19.56
C GLU A 149 -8.66 -20.92 18.54
N ARG A 150 -9.04 -20.67 17.29
CA ARG A 150 -8.11 -20.22 16.24
C ARG A 150 -8.01 -18.71 16.31
N THR A 151 -6.78 -18.21 16.30
CA THR A 151 -6.50 -16.78 16.18
C THR A 151 -5.72 -16.54 14.90
N GLN A 152 -5.77 -15.31 14.40
CA GLN A 152 -5.00 -14.94 13.22
C GLN A 152 -4.58 -13.48 13.30
N TYR A 153 -3.49 -13.16 12.61
CA TYR A 153 -3.16 -11.81 12.22
C TYR A 153 -2.38 -11.86 10.90
N PHE A 154 -2.14 -10.71 10.29
CA PHE A 154 -1.31 -10.62 9.09
C PHE A 154 -0.02 -9.91 9.44
N GLU A 155 1.11 -10.43 8.97
CA GLU A 155 2.42 -9.83 9.27
C GLU A 155 2.63 -8.52 8.51
N ARG A 156 2.07 -8.40 7.30
CA ARG A 156 2.20 -7.21 6.44
C ARG A 156 0.83 -6.71 5.99
N MET A 157 0.62 -5.40 6.08
CA MET A 157 -0.57 -4.71 5.60
C MET A 157 -0.17 -3.45 4.82
N ALA A 158 -0.84 -3.25 3.69
CA ALA A 158 -0.82 -2.01 2.93
C ALA A 158 -2.26 -1.52 2.76
N PHE A 159 -2.48 -0.21 2.82
CA PHE A 159 -3.79 0.37 2.55
C PHE A 159 -3.68 1.65 1.77
N ILE A 160 -4.77 2.01 1.08
CA ILE A 160 -4.98 3.33 0.50
C ILE A 160 -6.38 3.86 0.85
N ILE A 161 -6.47 5.18 0.95
CA ILE A 161 -7.69 5.95 1.13
C ILE A 161 -7.73 6.98 0.01
N ARG A 162 -8.79 6.95 -0.77
CA ARG A 162 -8.97 7.84 -1.92
C ARG A 162 -9.79 9.06 -1.52
N ILE A 163 -9.45 10.20 -2.10
CA ILE A 163 -10.18 11.46 -1.95
C ILE A 163 -10.78 11.80 -3.32
N PRO A 164 -11.89 11.17 -3.73
CA PRO A 164 -12.41 11.24 -5.09
C PRO A 164 -12.83 12.64 -5.55
N SER A 165 -12.99 13.59 -4.62
CA SER A 165 -13.32 14.98 -4.92
C SER A 165 -12.11 15.82 -5.37
N ILE A 166 -10.88 15.37 -5.15
CA ILE A 166 -9.66 16.07 -5.59
C ILE A 166 -9.11 15.32 -6.80
N VAL A 167 -9.49 15.79 -7.99
CA VAL A 167 -9.18 15.15 -9.27
C VAL A 167 -8.50 16.11 -10.23
N GLU A 168 -7.64 15.55 -11.08
CA GLU A 168 -6.97 16.24 -12.17
C GLU A 168 -6.93 15.34 -13.40
N THR A 169 -6.66 15.91 -14.57
CA THR A 169 -6.50 15.14 -15.81
C THR A 169 -5.11 15.37 -16.41
N ILE A 170 -4.41 14.27 -16.71
CA ILE A 170 -3.09 14.29 -17.35
C ILE A 170 -3.11 13.39 -18.57
N ASN A 171 -2.85 13.96 -19.74
CA ASN A 171 -2.83 13.24 -21.01
C ASN A 171 -4.10 12.37 -21.22
N GLY A 172 -5.28 12.94 -20.92
CA GLY A 172 -6.57 12.25 -21.02
C GLY A 172 -6.89 11.25 -19.90
N ASN A 173 -5.98 11.03 -18.95
CA ASN A 173 -6.18 10.14 -17.82
C ASN A 173 -6.58 10.93 -16.57
N GLU A 174 -7.70 10.55 -15.95
CA GLU A 174 -8.11 11.11 -14.67
C GLU A 174 -7.27 10.52 -13.53
N ILE A 175 -6.78 11.39 -12.66
CA ILE A 175 -6.05 11.04 -11.45
C ILE A 175 -6.78 11.63 -10.25
N ALA A 176 -6.73 10.94 -9.10
CA ALA A 176 -7.32 11.42 -7.86
C ALA A 176 -6.30 11.42 -6.72
N LEU A 177 -6.40 12.38 -5.81
CA LEU A 177 -5.56 12.38 -4.62
C LEU A 177 -5.88 11.17 -3.74
N CYS A 178 -4.84 10.54 -3.22
CA CYS A 178 -4.93 9.40 -2.31
C CYS A 178 -3.79 9.43 -1.31
N LEU A 179 -4.00 8.76 -0.19
CA LEU A 179 -3.00 8.57 0.85
C LEU A 179 -3.05 7.14 1.35
N GLY A 180 -2.03 6.71 2.06
CA GLY A 180 -2.00 5.35 2.56
C GLY A 180 -0.73 5.04 3.30
N GLY A 181 -0.54 3.77 3.61
CA GLY A 181 0.62 3.34 4.35
C GLY A 181 0.85 1.85 4.31
N VAL A 182 2.03 1.47 4.81
CA VAL A 182 2.44 0.08 5.00
C VAL A 182 2.83 -0.10 6.46
N ARG A 183 2.31 -1.16 7.06
CA ARG A 183 2.74 -1.66 8.36
C ARG A 183 3.17 -3.12 8.21
N SER A 184 4.40 -3.40 8.67
CA SER A 184 4.97 -4.74 8.63
C SER A 184 5.55 -5.10 10.00
N TYR A 185 4.94 -6.07 10.69
CA TYR A 185 5.38 -6.51 12.02
C TYR A 185 6.73 -7.21 12.01
N ASN A 186 7.17 -7.77 10.88
CA ASN A 186 8.50 -8.38 10.73
C ASN A 186 9.66 -7.37 10.88
N LEU A 187 9.37 -6.07 10.75
CA LEU A 187 10.36 -5.02 10.99
C LEU A 187 10.55 -4.76 12.50
N GLU A 188 9.64 -5.27 13.32
CA GLU A 188 9.71 -5.16 14.77
C GLU A 188 10.31 -6.40 15.40
N ASN A 189 11.07 -6.20 16.47
CA ASN A 189 11.50 -7.29 17.32
C ASN A 189 10.48 -7.51 18.45
N LEU A 190 9.38 -8.19 18.12
CA LEU A 190 8.31 -8.54 19.07
C LEU A 190 8.79 -9.46 20.21
N TYR A 191 9.98 -10.08 20.08
CA TYR A 191 10.62 -10.87 21.14
C TYR A 191 11.30 -10.01 22.22
N ASN A 192 11.26 -8.69 22.09
CA ASN A 192 11.88 -7.77 23.02
C ASN A 192 10.84 -6.94 23.78
N LYS A 193 11.32 -5.98 24.58
CA LYS A 193 10.47 -4.91 25.14
C LYS A 193 10.01 -3.97 24.03
N LYS A 194 8.93 -3.23 24.25
CA LYS A 194 8.44 -2.23 23.31
C LYS A 194 9.54 -1.23 22.97
N THR A 195 9.71 -1.05 21.67
CA THR A 195 10.61 -0.05 21.09
C THR A 195 9.83 0.85 20.16
N ILE A 196 10.55 1.81 19.57
CA ILE A 196 10.05 2.59 18.44
C ILE A 196 9.59 1.63 17.34
N GLU A 197 8.34 1.79 16.94
CA GLU A 197 7.71 1.05 15.84
C GLU A 197 7.90 1.81 14.52
N LYS A 198 7.90 1.08 13.40
CA LYS A 198 8.16 1.61 12.06
C LYS A 198 6.96 1.46 11.14
N PHE A 199 6.65 2.55 10.45
CA PHE A 199 5.56 2.65 9.48
C PHE A 199 6.10 3.25 8.18
N LYS A 200 5.48 2.92 7.05
CA LYS A 200 5.59 3.71 5.83
C LYS A 200 4.29 4.48 5.64
N PHE A 201 4.38 5.75 5.29
CA PHE A 201 3.21 6.57 4.99
C PHE A 201 3.43 7.35 3.71
N PHE A 202 2.37 7.54 2.93
CA PHE A 202 2.43 8.37 1.74
C PHE A 202 1.14 9.15 1.48
N ILE A 203 1.29 10.22 0.72
CA ILE A 203 0.24 10.96 0.02
C ILE A 203 0.72 11.21 -1.42
N GLY A 204 -0.20 11.11 -2.37
CA GLY A 204 0.10 11.27 -3.79
C GLY A 204 -1.16 11.10 -4.62
N PHE A 205 -1.02 10.74 -5.89
CA PHE A 205 -2.16 10.57 -6.79
C PHE A 205 -2.32 9.11 -7.22
N GLN A 206 -3.54 8.69 -7.51
CA GLN A 206 -3.82 7.42 -8.15
C GLN A 206 -4.39 7.66 -9.54
N VAL A 207 -3.84 6.97 -10.54
CA VAL A 207 -4.33 7.01 -11.92
C VAL A 207 -5.54 6.10 -12.05
N LYS A 208 -6.72 6.64 -12.36
CA LYS A 208 -7.99 5.89 -12.23
C LYS A 208 -8.12 4.72 -13.20
N VAL A 209 -7.61 4.85 -14.43
CA VAL A 209 -7.77 3.82 -15.48
C VAL A 209 -7.06 2.50 -15.13
N CYS A 210 -5.96 2.56 -14.37
CA CYS A 210 -5.14 1.40 -14.05
C CYS A 210 -4.95 1.19 -12.55
N CYS A 211 -5.31 2.15 -11.71
CA CYS A 211 -5.06 2.18 -10.26
C CYS A 211 -3.57 2.25 -9.88
N ASN A 212 -2.70 2.71 -10.79
CA ASN A 212 -1.29 2.97 -10.50
C ASN A 212 -1.15 4.09 -9.47
N LEU A 213 -0.22 3.93 -8.51
CA LEU A 213 0.09 4.97 -7.54
C LEU A 213 1.22 5.85 -8.04
N ALA A 214 0.97 7.15 -8.04
CA ALA A 214 1.93 8.19 -8.32
C ALA A 214 2.34 8.91 -7.04
N VAL A 215 3.51 8.54 -6.52
CA VAL A 215 4.04 9.04 -5.25
C VAL A 215 5.35 9.78 -5.49
N SER A 216 5.46 11.00 -4.99
CA SER A 216 6.68 11.80 -5.03
C SER A 216 7.47 11.68 -3.73
N SER A 217 8.74 12.08 -3.76
CA SER A 217 9.65 11.99 -2.60
C SER A 217 9.20 12.84 -1.41
N ASP A 218 8.56 13.99 -1.63
CA ASP A 218 8.01 14.86 -0.59
C ASP A 218 6.65 14.37 -0.05
N GLY A 219 6.00 13.45 -0.75
CA GLY A 219 4.77 12.79 -0.32
C GLY A 219 5.01 11.42 0.32
N PHE A 220 6.27 11.00 0.58
CA PHE A 220 6.58 9.67 1.08
C PHE A 220 7.55 9.70 2.25
N VAL A 221 7.23 8.91 3.28
CA VAL A 221 8.14 8.63 4.40
C VAL A 221 8.41 7.13 4.44
N GLU A 222 9.64 6.74 4.08
CA GLU A 222 10.08 5.35 4.04
C GLU A 222 10.13 4.70 5.43
N GLU A 223 10.56 5.44 6.44
CA GLU A 223 10.68 4.92 7.81
C GLU A 223 10.17 5.95 8.83
N MET A 224 8.84 5.98 9.01
CA MET A 224 8.18 6.77 10.04
C MET A 224 8.29 6.03 11.38
N ARG A 225 9.26 6.47 12.19
CA ARG A 225 9.57 5.95 13.53
C ARG A 225 8.64 6.57 14.56
N VAL A 226 7.87 5.79 15.31
CA VAL A 226 6.90 6.32 16.30
C VAL A 226 6.92 5.50 17.59
N SER A 227 6.63 6.17 18.70
CA SER A 227 6.53 5.58 20.04
C SER A 227 5.10 5.56 20.59
N SER A 228 4.19 6.36 20.01
CA SER A 228 2.81 6.53 20.46
C SER A 228 1.86 6.87 19.32
N TYR A 229 0.55 6.74 19.58
CA TYR A 229 -0.52 7.12 18.67
C TYR A 229 -0.47 8.61 18.31
N GLN A 230 -0.22 9.47 19.30
CA GLN A 230 -0.14 10.91 19.14
C GLN A 230 1.06 11.31 18.27
N GLU A 231 2.19 10.63 18.42
CA GLU A 231 3.37 10.87 17.58
C GLU A 231 3.11 10.43 16.13
N LEU A 232 2.44 9.29 15.93
CA LEU A 232 2.04 8.81 14.60
C LEU A 232 1.10 9.80 13.90
N GLU A 233 0.06 10.25 14.59
CA GLU A 233 -0.85 11.28 14.10
C GLU A 233 -0.10 12.57 13.73
N SER A 234 0.76 13.05 14.62
CA SER A 234 1.53 14.30 14.41
C SER A 234 2.42 14.20 13.16
N LYS A 235 3.10 13.06 12.96
CA LYS A 235 3.96 12.85 11.78
C LYS A 235 3.16 12.68 10.50
N ILE A 236 2.00 12.03 10.55
CA ILE A 236 1.11 11.96 9.40
C ILE A 236 0.63 13.37 9.00
N LEU A 237 0.18 14.18 9.97
CA LEU A 237 -0.24 15.55 9.73
C LEU A 237 0.88 16.40 9.12
N GLU A 238 2.12 16.26 9.61
CA GLU A 238 3.29 16.94 9.05
C GLU A 238 3.50 16.59 7.58
N VAL A 239 3.42 15.31 7.20
CA VAL A 239 3.57 14.88 5.80
C VAL A 239 2.44 15.46 4.94
N LEU A 240 1.20 15.38 5.41
CA LEU A 240 0.04 15.90 4.69
C LEU A 240 0.14 17.42 4.44
N GLN A 241 0.64 18.18 5.41
CA GLN A 241 0.79 19.64 5.33
C GLN A 241 1.97 20.08 4.46
N ASN A 242 3.05 19.30 4.44
CA ASN A 242 4.26 19.61 3.68
C ASN A 242 4.22 19.11 2.23
N PHE A 243 3.29 18.22 1.89
CA PHE A 243 3.17 17.66 0.55
C PHE A 243 2.76 18.73 -0.47
N ASN A 244 3.58 18.92 -1.51
CA ASN A 244 3.33 19.89 -2.56
C ASN A 244 2.63 19.23 -3.77
N ALA A 245 1.30 19.14 -3.68
CA ALA A 245 0.45 18.57 -4.72
C ALA A 245 0.62 19.26 -6.08
N GLU A 246 0.65 20.60 -6.11
CA GLU A 246 0.78 21.38 -7.35
C GLU A 246 2.10 21.11 -8.07
N LYS A 247 3.20 21.02 -7.32
CA LYS A 247 4.51 20.68 -7.86
C LYS A 247 4.51 19.28 -8.45
N GLN A 248 3.98 18.27 -7.74
CA GLN A 248 3.91 16.91 -8.27
C GLN A 248 3.05 16.88 -9.55
N LEU A 249 1.90 17.55 -9.55
CA LEU A 249 1.02 17.66 -10.72
C LEU A 249 1.72 18.31 -11.90
N ALA A 250 2.44 19.41 -11.69
CA ALA A 250 3.20 20.10 -12.73
C ALA A 250 4.28 19.19 -13.34
N GLN A 251 5.02 18.46 -12.50
CA GLN A 251 6.02 17.48 -12.97
C GLN A 251 5.37 16.36 -13.78
N MET A 252 4.24 15.81 -13.32
CA MET A 252 3.51 14.77 -14.06
C MET A 252 2.95 15.27 -15.40
N LYS A 253 2.43 16.51 -15.45
CA LYS A 253 1.99 17.17 -16.68
C LYS A 253 3.17 17.33 -17.65
N GLN A 254 4.32 17.78 -17.16
CA GLN A 254 5.52 17.93 -17.99
C GLN A 254 6.00 16.59 -18.59
N LEU A 255 5.86 15.47 -17.89
CA LEU A 255 6.20 14.15 -18.47
C LEU A 255 5.39 13.83 -19.74
N SER A 256 4.17 14.36 -19.87
CA SER A 256 3.34 14.13 -21.06
C SER A 256 3.80 14.92 -22.30
N GLU A 257 4.63 15.94 -22.12
CA GLU A 257 5.08 16.85 -23.19
C GLU A 257 6.31 16.32 -23.94
N TYR A 258 6.96 15.28 -23.42
CA TYR A 258 8.21 14.72 -23.97
C TYR A 258 8.04 13.25 -24.30
N SER A 259 8.67 12.82 -25.39
CA SER A 259 8.59 11.45 -25.87
C SER A 259 9.95 10.85 -26.16
N LEU A 260 10.03 9.53 -26.04
CA LEU A 260 11.11 8.69 -26.50
C LEU A 260 10.72 8.10 -27.86
N THR A 261 11.67 8.06 -28.79
CA THR A 261 11.52 7.24 -29.99
C THR A 261 11.58 5.75 -29.65
N GLU A 262 11.11 4.90 -30.55
CA GLU A 262 11.23 3.43 -30.39
C GLU A 262 12.68 3.02 -30.11
N HIS A 263 13.64 3.62 -30.82
CA HIS A 263 15.07 3.37 -30.59
C HIS A 263 15.48 3.77 -29.17
N GLN A 264 15.11 4.97 -28.72
CA GLN A 264 15.46 5.43 -27.37
C GLN A 264 14.82 4.56 -26.29
N PHE A 265 13.58 4.11 -26.48
CA PHE A 265 12.91 3.20 -25.57
C PHE A 265 13.59 1.82 -25.53
N ALA A 266 13.97 1.27 -26.69
CA ALA A 266 14.72 0.02 -26.77
C ALA A 266 16.09 0.13 -26.08
N THR A 267 16.80 1.24 -26.28
CA THR A 267 18.07 1.54 -25.60
C THR A 267 17.88 1.65 -24.09
N LEU A 268 16.85 2.37 -23.64
CA LEU A 268 16.46 2.46 -22.23
C LEU A 268 16.31 1.08 -21.62
N LEU A 269 15.48 0.22 -22.21
CA LEU A 269 15.21 -1.12 -21.71
C LEU A 269 16.46 -2.03 -21.73
N GLY A 270 17.32 -1.88 -22.73
CA GLY A 270 18.62 -2.57 -22.77
C GLY A 270 19.53 -2.13 -21.62
N ARG A 271 19.66 -0.81 -21.42
CA ARG A 271 20.45 -0.21 -20.35
C ARG A 271 19.94 -0.58 -18.96
N THR A 272 18.62 -0.67 -18.76
CA THR A 272 18.05 -1.11 -17.46
C THR A 272 18.48 -2.52 -17.07
N ARG A 273 18.67 -3.43 -18.03
CA ARG A 273 19.21 -4.79 -17.76
C ARG A 273 20.67 -4.76 -17.38
N LEU A 274 21.47 -3.91 -18.04
CA LEU A 274 22.89 -3.74 -17.73
C LEU A 274 23.11 -3.07 -16.37
N TYR A 275 22.19 -2.22 -15.92
CA TYR A 275 22.29 -1.43 -14.70
C TYR A 275 22.54 -2.28 -13.44
N GLN A 276 21.96 -3.47 -13.36
CA GLN A 276 22.14 -4.36 -12.21
C GLN A 276 23.56 -4.97 -12.14
N HIS A 277 24.25 -5.02 -13.29
CA HIS A 277 25.60 -5.55 -13.42
C HIS A 277 26.68 -4.46 -13.47
N LEU A 278 26.26 -3.18 -13.42
CA LEU A 278 27.17 -2.06 -13.50
C LEU A 278 28.12 -2.02 -12.28
N PRO A 279 29.44 -1.89 -12.47
CA PRO A 279 30.37 -1.78 -11.36
C PRO A 279 30.01 -0.63 -10.43
N LYS A 280 30.22 -0.80 -9.11
CA LYS A 280 29.84 0.20 -8.10
C LYS A 280 30.35 1.61 -8.42
N LYS A 281 31.59 1.72 -8.93
CA LYS A 281 32.21 2.99 -9.33
C LYS A 281 31.46 3.72 -10.45
N ASP A 282 30.92 2.97 -11.42
CA ASP A 282 30.26 3.54 -12.60
C ASP A 282 28.77 3.82 -12.31
N LYS A 283 28.24 3.21 -11.25
CA LYS A 283 26.83 3.35 -10.82
C LYS A 283 26.54 4.64 -10.05
N VAL A 284 27.58 5.32 -9.54
CA VAL A 284 27.45 6.53 -8.70
C VAL A 284 26.77 7.67 -9.48
N ASP A 285 27.12 7.82 -10.76
CA ASP A 285 26.63 8.92 -11.60
C ASP A 285 25.39 8.54 -12.42
N VAL A 286 24.87 7.32 -12.24
CA VAL A 286 23.72 6.81 -13.00
C VAL A 286 22.48 6.86 -12.12
N PRO A 287 21.33 7.39 -12.61
CA PRO A 287 20.08 7.38 -11.87
C PRO A 287 19.75 6.03 -11.24
N PHE A 288 19.33 6.06 -9.98
CA PHE A 288 18.97 4.85 -9.27
C PHE A 288 17.75 4.16 -9.92
N LEU A 289 17.83 2.85 -10.13
CA LEU A 289 16.74 2.03 -10.65
C LEU A 289 16.58 0.74 -9.83
N SER A 290 15.40 0.55 -9.24
CA SER A 290 15.09 -0.52 -8.29
C SER A 290 14.21 -1.65 -8.86
N PHE A 291 14.06 -1.70 -10.18
CA PHE A 291 13.22 -2.66 -10.89
C PHE A 291 13.97 -3.95 -11.23
N ASN A 292 13.26 -5.07 -11.10
CA ASN A 292 13.80 -6.41 -11.41
C ASN A 292 13.49 -6.85 -12.85
N ASP A 293 14.13 -7.92 -13.31
CA ASP A 293 13.98 -8.43 -14.68
C ASP A 293 12.53 -8.81 -15.04
N GLY A 294 11.77 -9.36 -14.09
CA GLY A 294 10.36 -9.67 -14.29
C GLY A 294 9.54 -8.41 -14.60
N GLN A 295 9.77 -7.34 -13.84
CA GLN A 295 9.11 -6.05 -14.05
C GLN A 295 9.55 -5.39 -15.36
N LEU A 296 10.85 -5.45 -15.69
CA LEU A 296 11.36 -4.94 -16.96
C LEU A 296 10.78 -5.70 -18.16
N ASN A 297 10.60 -7.03 -18.04
CA ASN A 297 9.91 -7.83 -19.06
C ASN A 297 8.45 -7.39 -19.22
N SER A 298 7.73 -7.13 -18.12
CA SER A 298 6.36 -6.61 -18.19
C SER A 298 6.30 -5.26 -18.89
N ILE A 299 7.21 -4.34 -18.59
CA ILE A 299 7.30 -3.02 -19.28
C ILE A 299 7.53 -3.21 -20.78
N ALA A 300 8.41 -4.13 -21.16
CA ALA A 300 8.71 -4.42 -22.57
C ALA A 300 7.48 -4.92 -23.33
N LYS A 301 6.69 -5.79 -22.69
CA LYS A 301 5.43 -6.31 -23.23
C LYS A 301 4.38 -5.20 -23.34
N ASP A 302 4.17 -4.49 -22.24
CA ASP A 302 3.13 -3.46 -22.11
C ASP A 302 3.39 -2.24 -23.01
N TYR A 303 4.65 -1.99 -23.40
CA TYR A 303 4.98 -1.02 -24.45
C TYR A 303 4.26 -1.28 -25.79
N TYR A 304 4.02 -2.56 -26.13
CA TYR A 304 3.28 -2.95 -27.34
C TYR A 304 1.80 -3.21 -27.07
N GLU A 305 1.46 -3.75 -25.89
CA GLU A 305 0.16 -4.38 -25.64
C GLU A 305 -0.75 -3.61 -24.67
N ASP A 306 -0.21 -2.64 -23.91
CA ASP A 306 -1.01 -1.93 -22.91
C ASP A 306 -2.09 -1.06 -23.55
N THR A 307 -3.31 -1.14 -23.05
CA THR A 307 -4.46 -0.45 -23.65
C THR A 307 -4.47 1.06 -23.43
N SER A 308 -3.71 1.56 -22.46
CA SER A 308 -3.78 2.96 -22.00
C SER A 308 -2.45 3.69 -22.14
N PHE A 309 -1.32 2.98 -22.05
CA PHE A 309 0.01 3.55 -21.96
C PHE A 309 1.01 2.94 -22.97
N SER A 310 0.54 2.19 -23.97
CA SER A 310 1.42 1.72 -25.05
C SER A 310 2.00 2.88 -25.88
N ARG A 311 2.94 2.52 -26.75
CA ARG A 311 3.43 3.39 -27.81
C ARG A 311 2.33 3.86 -28.76
N ASN A 312 2.60 4.94 -29.50
CA ASN A 312 1.78 5.40 -30.61
C ASN A 312 2.06 4.63 -31.92
N GLU A 313 1.34 4.96 -32.99
CA GLU A 313 1.47 4.30 -34.31
C GLU A 313 2.88 4.44 -34.92
N ASN A 314 3.60 5.52 -34.61
CA ASN A 314 4.97 5.74 -35.06
C ASN A 314 6.02 4.98 -34.23
N GLY A 315 5.60 4.31 -33.15
CA GLY A 315 6.47 3.64 -32.20
C GLY A 315 7.03 4.55 -31.11
N ASP A 316 6.64 5.82 -31.05
CA ASP A 316 7.09 6.71 -29.98
C ASP A 316 6.22 6.55 -28.72
N ILE A 317 6.79 6.86 -27.56
CA ILE A 317 6.08 6.81 -26.26
C ILE A 317 6.41 8.03 -25.41
N ASN A 318 5.39 8.72 -24.90
CA ASN A 318 5.60 9.87 -24.01
C ASN A 318 6.06 9.43 -22.61
N LEU A 319 6.76 10.29 -21.87
CA LEU A 319 7.31 9.92 -20.56
C LEU A 319 6.24 9.69 -19.49
N TRP A 320 5.04 10.27 -19.64
CA TRP A 320 3.90 9.97 -18.77
C TRP A 320 3.45 8.50 -18.93
N ASN A 321 3.41 8.01 -20.17
CA ASN A 321 3.11 6.62 -20.49
C ASN A 321 4.23 5.70 -19.97
N VAL A 322 5.50 6.04 -20.22
CA VAL A 322 6.66 5.30 -19.67
C VAL A 322 6.53 5.18 -18.14
N TYR A 323 6.29 6.29 -17.45
CA TYR A 323 6.10 6.30 -16.00
C TYR A 323 4.97 5.36 -15.54
N ASN A 324 3.86 5.34 -16.27
CA ASN A 324 2.74 4.44 -15.98
C ASN A 324 3.05 2.97 -16.26
N LEU A 325 3.87 2.65 -17.26
CA LEU A 325 4.36 1.28 -17.46
C LEU A 325 5.21 0.80 -16.28
N PHE A 326 6.09 1.66 -15.75
CA PHE A 326 6.89 1.35 -14.56
C PHE A 326 6.03 1.13 -13.32
N THR A 327 5.09 2.03 -13.03
CA THR A 327 4.21 1.90 -11.85
C THR A 327 3.23 0.73 -11.99
N GLN A 328 2.80 0.39 -13.20
CA GLN A 328 2.01 -0.82 -13.48
C GLN A 328 2.80 -2.09 -13.21
N ALA A 329 4.02 -2.20 -13.75
CA ALA A 329 4.89 -3.34 -13.48
C ALA A 329 5.20 -3.49 -11.99
N ASN A 330 5.28 -2.36 -11.25
CA ASN A 330 5.51 -2.36 -9.82
C ASN A 330 4.40 -3.01 -8.98
N LYS A 331 3.18 -3.21 -9.49
CA LYS A 331 2.11 -3.92 -8.76
C LYS A 331 2.46 -5.38 -8.44
N SER A 332 3.45 -5.93 -9.15
CA SER A 332 4.02 -7.24 -8.89
C SER A 332 5.03 -7.27 -7.73
N SER A 333 5.32 -6.12 -7.11
CA SER A 333 6.21 -6.03 -5.95
C SER A 333 5.56 -6.54 -4.67
N TYR A 334 6.39 -7.04 -3.75
CA TYR A 334 5.99 -7.23 -2.36
C TYR A 334 5.68 -5.89 -1.68
N ILE A 335 4.73 -5.93 -0.73
CA ILE A 335 4.29 -4.78 0.09
C ILE A 335 5.48 -3.94 0.58
N ASP A 336 6.52 -4.58 1.12
CA ASP A 336 7.65 -3.90 1.77
C ASP A 336 8.44 -2.95 0.85
N THR A 337 8.43 -3.23 -0.46
CA THR A 337 9.23 -2.51 -1.48
C THR A 337 8.38 -1.72 -2.46
N PHE A 338 7.06 -1.85 -2.37
CA PHE A 338 6.14 -1.33 -3.38
C PHE A 338 6.16 0.21 -3.42
N LEU A 339 6.06 0.89 -2.27
CA LEU A 339 6.07 2.36 -2.21
C LEU A 339 7.42 2.95 -2.63
N ASP A 340 8.53 2.34 -2.19
CA ASP A 340 9.88 2.80 -2.53
C ASP A 340 10.12 2.74 -4.05
N ARG A 341 9.64 1.67 -4.70
CA ARG A 341 9.67 1.54 -6.16
C ARG A 341 8.76 2.53 -6.88
N ASN A 342 7.59 2.89 -6.32
CA ASN A 342 6.74 3.94 -6.91
C ASN A 342 7.44 5.29 -6.91
N VAL A 343 8.07 5.67 -5.79
CA VAL A 343 8.88 6.88 -5.69
C VAL A 343 10.09 6.82 -6.62
N ASN A 344 10.76 5.65 -6.70
CA ASN A 344 11.86 5.45 -7.63
C ASN A 344 11.43 5.61 -9.09
N ALA A 345 10.27 5.08 -9.50
CA ALA A 345 9.73 5.25 -10.85
C ALA A 345 9.48 6.73 -11.18
N PHE A 346 8.94 7.49 -10.23
CA PHE A 346 8.68 8.92 -10.41
C PHE A 346 9.99 9.70 -10.57
N ASN A 347 10.96 9.48 -9.68
CA ASN A 347 12.27 10.12 -9.74
C ASN A 347 13.02 9.74 -11.02
N PHE A 348 12.97 8.47 -11.40
CA PHE A 348 13.61 7.96 -12.62
C PHE A 348 13.02 8.62 -13.89
N SER A 349 11.69 8.72 -13.97
CA SER A 349 11.02 9.37 -15.12
C SER A 349 11.37 10.85 -15.21
N ASN A 350 11.46 11.55 -14.08
CA ASN A 350 11.96 12.93 -14.03
C ASN A 350 13.44 13.05 -14.43
N SER A 351 14.28 12.06 -14.11
CA SER A 351 15.66 12.02 -14.59
C SER A 351 15.74 11.86 -16.11
N LEU A 352 14.90 11.00 -16.72
CA LEU A 352 14.82 10.88 -18.18
C LEU A 352 14.41 12.20 -18.84
N LEU A 353 13.42 12.88 -18.26
CA LEU A 353 13.00 14.21 -18.72
C LEU A 353 14.15 15.22 -18.71
N LYS A 354 14.98 15.23 -17.65
CA LYS A 354 16.17 16.09 -17.59
C LYS A 354 17.19 15.74 -18.68
N THR A 355 17.36 14.45 -19.00
CA THR A 355 18.22 13.99 -20.10
C THR A 355 17.76 14.56 -21.44
N LEU A 356 16.45 14.48 -21.73
CA LEU A 356 15.87 14.98 -22.98
C LEU A 356 15.99 16.51 -23.10
N ASN A 357 16.00 17.22 -21.97
CA ASN A 357 16.25 18.66 -21.89
C ASN A 357 17.74 19.05 -21.94
N GLY A 358 18.65 18.12 -22.23
CA GLY A 358 20.08 18.41 -22.44
C GLY A 358 20.94 18.42 -21.18
N SER A 359 20.47 17.83 -20.06
CA SER A 359 21.29 17.70 -18.85
C SER A 359 22.27 16.53 -18.96
N SER A 360 23.57 16.81 -18.85
CA SER A 360 24.68 15.86 -19.12
C SER A 360 24.75 14.64 -18.19
N ASN A 361 24.25 14.74 -16.96
CA ASN A 361 24.51 13.74 -15.92
C ASN A 361 23.58 12.50 -16.02
N TYR A 362 22.64 12.48 -16.97
CA TYR A 362 21.57 11.49 -17.02
C TYR A 362 21.50 10.74 -18.35
N HIS A 363 22.52 10.84 -19.20
CA HIS A 363 22.52 10.27 -20.55
C HIS A 363 22.64 8.74 -20.59
N TRP A 364 23.18 8.09 -19.55
CA TRP A 364 23.55 6.68 -19.62
C TRP A 364 22.43 5.73 -20.06
N PHE A 365 21.19 6.00 -19.63
CA PHE A 365 20.04 5.18 -20.00
C PHE A 365 19.55 5.39 -21.45
N LEU A 366 19.87 6.52 -22.08
CA LEU A 366 19.42 6.85 -23.44
C LEU A 366 20.57 6.88 -24.47
N SER A 367 21.81 6.65 -24.02
CA SER A 367 23.04 6.66 -24.82
C SER A 367 23.47 5.29 -25.32
#